data_AF-A0A8J7B5I2-F1
#
_entry.id   AF-A0A8J7B5I2-F1
#
_cell.length_a   1.000
_cell.length_b   1.000
_cell.length_c   1.000
_cell.angle_alpha   90.00
_cell.angle_beta   90.00
_cell.angle_gamma   90.00
#
_symmetry.space_group_name_H-M   'P 1'
#
loop_
_entity.id
_entity.type
_entity.pdbx_description
1 polymer ?
#
loop_
_entity_poly.entity_id
_entity_poly.type
_entity_poly.pdbx_seq_one_letter_code
_entity_poly.pdbx_strand_id
1 'polypeptide(L)'
;MTTTLQRRESGNLWERFCGWVTSTDNRLYVGWFGVLMIPTLLSATICFIIAFIAAPPVDIDGIREPVAGSLIYGNNIISGAVVPSSNAIGLHFYPIWEAAS
;
A
#
# COMPACT_ATOMS: atom_id res chain seq x y z
N MET A 1 -54.56 -9.68 -11.13
CA MET A 1 -53.39 -8.77 -11.05
C MET A 1 -52.98 -8.70 -9.60
N THR A 2 -52.01 -9.51 -9.20
CA THR A 2 -51.51 -9.56 -7.82
C THR A 2 -50.28 -8.68 -7.75
N THR A 3 -50.43 -7.47 -7.22
CA THR A 3 -49.31 -6.55 -6.99
C THR A 3 -48.46 -7.12 -5.86
N THR A 4 -47.41 -7.85 -6.21
CA THR A 4 -46.35 -8.20 -5.28
C THR A 4 -45.68 -6.89 -4.83
N LEU A 5 -46.05 -6.42 -3.64
CA LEU A 5 -45.31 -5.40 -2.93
C LEU A 5 -43.88 -5.91 -2.76
N GLN A 6 -43.00 -5.47 -3.66
CA GLN A 6 -41.57 -5.69 -3.56
C GLN A 6 -41.12 -4.92 -2.33
N ARG A 7 -41.14 -5.60 -1.18
CA ARG A 7 -40.57 -5.10 0.07
C ARG A 7 -39.08 -4.90 -0.23
N ARG A 8 -38.70 -3.68 -0.63
CA ARG A 8 -37.34 -3.19 -0.46
C ARG A 8 -37.14 -3.16 1.05
N GLU A 9 -36.76 -4.30 1.63
CA GLU A 9 -36.03 -4.27 2.89
C GLU A 9 -34.77 -3.49 2.58
N SER A 10 -34.82 -2.19 2.86
CA SER A 10 -33.65 -1.37 2.99
C SER A 10 -32.97 -1.89 4.25
N GLY A 11 -32.16 -2.94 4.08
CA GLY A 11 -31.31 -3.47 5.13
C GLY A 11 -30.57 -2.34 5.83
N ASN A 12 -30.20 -2.57 7.09
CA ASN A 12 -29.42 -1.59 7.86
C ASN A 12 -28.18 -1.15 7.06
N LEU A 13 -27.62 0.03 7.33
CA LEU A 13 -26.45 0.57 6.65
C LEU A 13 -25.31 -0.45 6.55
N TRP A 14 -25.10 -1.23 7.61
CA TRP A 14 -24.13 -2.32 7.63
C TRP A 14 -24.42 -3.43 6.62
N GLU A 15 -25.68 -3.84 6.50
CA GLU A 15 -26.09 -4.89 5.55
C GLU A 15 -25.94 -4.42 4.10
N ARG A 16 -26.27 -3.14 3.83
CA ARG A 16 -26.01 -2.51 2.53
C ARG A 16 -24.52 -2.44 2.20
N PHE A 17 -23.69 -2.13 3.19
CA PHE A 17 -22.24 -2.11 3.05
C PHE A 17 -21.70 -3.51 2.74
N CYS A 18 -22.07 -4.52 3.52
CA CYS A 18 -21.68 -5.91 3.28
C CYS A 18 -22.10 -6.37 1.87
N GLY A 19 -23.34 -6.12 1.48
CA GLY A 19 -23.84 -6.46 0.15
C GLY A 19 -23.08 -5.78 -0.98
N TRP A 20 -22.65 -4.52 -0.79
CA TRP A 20 -21.81 -3.81 -1.76
C TRP A 20 -20.38 -4.36 -1.82
N VAL A 21 -19.75 -4.62 -0.67
CA VAL A 21 -18.38 -5.17 -0.59
C VAL A 21 -18.31 -6.52 -1.30
N THR A 22 -19.32 -7.38 -1.14
CA THR A 22 -19.37 -8.71 -1.77
C THR A 22 -20.15 -8.73 -3.10
N SER A 23 -20.50 -7.57 -3.67
CA SER A 23 -21.23 -7.53 -4.94
C SER A 23 -20.36 -8.02 -6.09
N THR A 24 -20.91 -8.94 -6.89
CA THR A 24 -20.33 -9.44 -8.14
C THR A 24 -20.49 -8.47 -9.31
N ASP A 25 -21.29 -7.41 -9.14
CA ASP A 25 -21.59 -6.42 -10.18
C ASP A 25 -20.57 -5.27 -10.20
N ASN A 26 -19.68 -5.21 -9.20
CA ASN A 26 -18.57 -4.26 -9.19
C ASN A 26 -17.58 -4.57 -10.32
N ARG A 27 -17.16 -3.53 -11.07
CA ARG A 27 -16.18 -3.67 -12.17
C ARG A 27 -14.87 -4.30 -11.73
N LEU A 28 -14.44 -3.98 -10.51
CA LEU A 28 -13.35 -4.64 -9.80
C LEU A 28 -13.93 -5.16 -8.49
N TYR A 29 -13.89 -6.47 -8.31
CA TYR A 29 -14.41 -7.09 -7.10
C TYR A 29 -13.61 -6.64 -5.88
N VAL A 30 -14.32 -6.30 -4.79
CA VAL A 30 -13.71 -5.88 -3.53
C VAL A 30 -13.54 -7.10 -2.62
N GLY A 31 -14.64 -7.62 -2.07
CA GLY A 31 -14.64 -8.67 -1.05
C GLY A 31 -13.92 -8.25 0.25
N TRP A 32 -14.02 -9.08 1.28
CA TRP A 32 -13.41 -8.76 2.58
C TRP A 32 -11.87 -8.70 2.55
N PHE A 33 -11.24 -9.49 1.67
CA PHE A 33 -9.80 -9.35 1.42
C PHE A 33 -9.44 -8.02 0.75
N GLY A 34 -10.27 -7.53 -0.18
CA GLY A 34 -10.07 -6.25 -0.86
C GLY A 34 -10.02 -5.06 0.10
N VAL A 35 -10.78 -5.13 1.22
CA VAL A 35 -10.78 -4.09 2.25
C VAL A 35 -9.39 -3.86 2.86
N LEU A 36 -8.58 -4.93 3.01
CA LEU A 36 -7.19 -4.82 3.48
C LEU A 36 -6.21 -4.62 2.31
N MET A 37 -6.43 -5.34 1.22
CA MET A 37 -5.54 -5.33 0.06
C MET A 37 -5.45 -3.94 -0.58
N ILE A 38 -6.57 -3.25 -0.80
CA ILE A 38 -6.58 -1.94 -1.46
C ILE A 38 -5.73 -0.92 -0.72
N PRO A 39 -5.95 -0.63 0.59
CA PRO A 39 -5.15 0.38 1.29
C PRO A 39 -3.67 -0.02 1.42
N THR A 40 -3.37 -1.30 1.64
CA THR A 40 -1.98 -1.77 1.79
C THR A 40 -1.19 -1.71 0.47
N LEU A 41 -1.80 -2.15 -0.64
CA LEU A 41 -1.16 -2.06 -1.95
C LEU A 41 -0.99 -0.61 -2.40
N LEU A 42 -2.01 0.25 -2.23
CA LEU A 42 -1.89 1.66 -2.59
C LEU A 42 -0.76 2.35 -1.81
N SER A 43 -0.68 2.11 -0.50
CA SER A 43 0.39 2.68 0.33
C SER A 43 1.77 2.19 -0.10
N ALA A 44 1.93 0.89 -0.36
CA ALA A 44 3.19 0.31 -0.83
C ALA A 44 3.59 0.85 -2.21
N THR A 45 2.65 0.94 -3.15
CA THR A 45 2.90 1.46 -4.50
C THR A 45 3.30 2.93 -4.49
N ILE A 46 2.61 3.76 -3.73
CA ILE A 46 2.94 5.19 -3.62
C ILE A 46 4.34 5.37 -3.01
N CYS A 47 4.63 4.67 -1.91
CA CYS A 47 5.95 4.71 -1.26
C CYS A 47 7.05 4.26 -2.22
N PHE A 48 6.85 3.14 -2.92
CA PHE A 48 7.82 2.62 -3.89
C PHE A 48 8.11 3.61 -5.01
N ILE A 49 7.08 4.19 -5.63
CA ILE A 49 7.26 5.15 -6.74
C ILE A 49 8.04 6.37 -6.28
N ILE A 50 7.68 6.95 -5.13
CA ILE A 50 8.37 8.14 -4.59
C ILE A 50 9.82 7.80 -4.26
N ALA A 51 10.06 6.68 -3.57
CA ALA A 51 11.40 6.26 -3.17
C ALA A 51 12.29 5.96 -4.38
N PHE A 52 11.78 5.24 -5.38
CA PHE A 52 12.52 4.90 -6.58
C PHE A 52 12.93 6.15 -7.40
N ILE A 53 12.11 7.19 -7.39
CA ILE A 53 12.42 8.43 -8.10
C ILE A 53 13.36 9.33 -7.29
N ALA A 54 13.10 9.51 -5.99
CA ALA A 54 13.63 10.65 -5.23
C ALA A 54 14.27 10.32 -3.87
N ALA A 55 14.34 9.06 -3.44
CA ALA A 55 14.97 8.74 -2.15
C ALA A 55 16.46 9.13 -2.13
N PRO A 56 16.98 9.70 -1.02
CA PRO A 56 18.41 9.89 -0.85
C PRO A 56 19.15 8.54 -0.70
N PRO A 57 20.50 8.54 -0.79
CA PRO A 57 21.30 7.34 -0.55
C PRO A 57 21.07 6.72 0.85
N VAL A 58 21.10 5.40 0.92
CA VAL A 58 20.79 4.63 2.15
C VAL A 58 22.00 3.78 2.57
N ASP A 59 22.34 3.81 3.86
CA ASP A 59 23.43 3.01 4.45
C ASP A 59 22.96 1.58 4.75
N ILE A 60 22.95 0.74 3.71
CA ILE A 60 22.43 -0.64 3.75
C ILE A 60 23.19 -1.54 4.73
N ASP A 61 24.51 -1.44 4.78
CA ASP A 61 25.34 -2.33 5.60
C ASP A 61 25.60 -1.79 7.01
N GLY A 62 25.14 -0.56 7.31
CA GLY A 62 25.31 0.06 8.63
C GLY A 62 26.74 0.49 8.94
N ILE A 63 27.59 0.59 7.91
CA ILE A 63 29.00 0.94 7.99
C ILE A 63 29.27 2.41 7.66
N ARG A 64 28.21 3.22 7.53
CA ARG A 64 28.25 4.63 7.12
C ARG A 64 28.73 4.81 5.67
N GLU A 65 28.34 3.88 4.79
CA GLU A 65 28.59 3.96 3.35
C GLU A 65 27.25 3.96 2.59
N PRO A 66 26.64 5.15 2.34
CA PRO A 66 25.34 5.23 1.70
C PRO A 66 25.38 4.86 0.21
N VAL A 67 24.43 4.03 -0.21
CA VAL A 67 24.25 3.60 -1.61
C VAL A 67 23.12 4.39 -2.26
N ALA A 68 23.41 5.03 -3.40
CA ALA A 68 22.40 5.74 -4.19
C ALA A 68 21.54 4.76 -4.99
N GLY A 69 20.24 4.72 -4.72
CA GLY A 69 19.29 3.84 -5.43
C GLY A 69 18.30 4.55 -6.35
N SER A 70 18.06 5.85 -6.18
CA SER A 70 17.01 6.55 -6.90
C SER A 70 17.46 7.20 -8.20
N LEU A 71 16.50 7.50 -9.07
CA LEU A 71 16.75 8.11 -10.39
C LEU A 71 17.37 9.52 -10.29
N ILE A 72 16.87 10.36 -9.37
CA ILE A 72 17.42 11.72 -9.17
C ILE A 72 18.88 11.67 -8.70
N TYR A 73 19.28 10.61 -8.01
CA TYR A 73 20.65 10.41 -7.53
C TYR A 73 21.53 9.63 -8.54
N GLY A 74 21.20 9.68 -9.84
CA GLY A 74 22.09 9.24 -10.92
C GLY A 74 21.88 7.80 -11.39
N ASN A 75 20.79 7.14 -10.98
CA ASN A 75 20.44 5.81 -11.48
C ASN A 75 19.54 5.85 -12.73
N ASN A 76 19.61 4.79 -13.52
CA ASN A 76 18.66 4.51 -14.60
C ASN A 76 17.70 3.37 -14.19
N ILE A 77 16.84 2.92 -15.10
CA ILE A 77 15.83 1.88 -14.80
C ILE A 77 16.47 0.52 -14.43
N ILE A 78 17.68 0.23 -14.91
CA ILE A 78 18.38 -1.03 -14.61
C ILE A 78 19.16 -0.93 -13.29
N SER A 79 19.80 0.21 -13.01
CA SER A 79 20.60 0.40 -11.80
C SER A 79 19.79 0.88 -10.60
N GLY A 80 18.60 1.42 -10.82
CA GLY A 80 17.75 1.97 -9.77
C GLY A 80 17.14 0.89 -8.88
N ALA A 81 17.06 1.17 -7.59
CA ALA A 81 16.48 0.30 -6.59
C ALA A 81 15.96 1.10 -5.38
N VAL A 82 14.95 0.56 -4.69
CA VAL A 82 14.66 0.95 -3.32
C VAL A 82 15.57 0.12 -2.42
N VAL A 83 16.56 0.77 -1.82
CA VAL A 83 17.63 0.11 -1.06
C VAL A 83 17.07 -0.44 0.27
N PRO A 84 17.44 -1.67 0.68
CA PRO A 84 17.06 -2.23 1.98
C PRO A 84 17.47 -1.36 3.17
N SER A 85 16.81 -1.61 4.31
CA SER A 85 17.14 -0.96 5.58
C SER A 85 18.54 -1.31 6.07
N SER A 86 19.13 -0.40 6.85
CA SER A 86 20.46 -0.56 7.42
C SER A 86 20.59 -1.81 8.31
N ASN A 87 21.71 -2.52 8.21
CA ASN A 87 22.06 -3.62 9.11
C ASN A 87 22.18 -3.15 10.59
N ALA A 88 22.39 -1.85 10.84
CA ALA A 88 22.34 -1.29 12.19
C ALA A 88 20.95 -1.35 12.84
N ILE A 89 19.88 -1.47 12.04
CA ILE A 89 18.51 -1.73 12.52
C ILE A 89 18.31 -3.22 12.79
N GLY A 90 19.01 -4.11 12.09
CA GLY A 90 18.83 -5.56 12.21
C GLY A 90 17.39 -5.98 11.90
N LEU A 91 16.76 -6.68 12.85
CA LEU A 91 15.36 -7.14 12.74
C LEU A 91 14.39 -6.31 13.58
N HIS A 92 14.83 -5.14 14.08
CA HIS A 92 13.95 -4.25 14.81
C HIS A 92 12.88 -3.67 13.88
N PHE A 93 11.65 -3.56 14.39
CA PHE A 93 10.56 -2.93 13.66
C PHE A 93 10.81 -1.41 13.61
N TYR A 94 10.94 -0.85 12.41
CA TYR A 94 11.31 0.55 12.19
C TYR A 94 10.26 1.32 11.38
N PRO A 95 9.09 1.63 11.99
CA PRO A 95 8.09 2.51 11.39
C PRO A 95 8.54 3.98 11.43
N ILE A 96 7.84 4.84 10.69
CA ILE A 96 8.17 6.27 10.57
C ILE A 96 8.31 6.96 11.94
N TRP A 97 7.47 6.61 12.92
CA TRP A 97 7.49 7.23 14.24
C TRP A 97 8.63 6.76 15.16
N GLU A 98 9.45 5.79 14.75
CA GLU A 98 10.70 5.46 15.46
C GLU A 98 11.87 6.35 14.99
N ALA A 99 11.72 7.03 13.86
CA ALA A 99 12.71 8.00 13.39
C ALA A 99 12.52 9.37 14.04
N ALA A 100 13.62 10.09 14.24
CA ALA A 100 13.57 11.45 14.80
C ALA A 100 13.08 12.51 13.80
N SER A 101 13.11 12.21 12.49
CA SER A 101 12.77 13.11 11.39
C SER A 101 12.37 12.36 10.12
#